data_AF-A0A7Y8PFG1-F1
#
_entry.id   AF-A0A7Y8PFG1-F1
#
_cell.length_a   1.000
_cell.length_b   1.000
_cell.length_c   1.000
_cell.angle_alpha   90.00
_cell.angle_beta   90.00
_cell.angle_gamma   90.00
#
_symmetry.space_group_name_H-M   'P 1'
#
loop_
_entity.id
_entity.type
_entity.pdbx_description
1 polymer ?
#
loop_
_entity_poly.entity_id
_entity_poly.type
_entity_poly.pdbx_seq_one_letter_code
_entity_poly.pdbx_strand_id
1 'polypeptide(L)'
;MMKISPLILMFTIFASSMSSYAGFADSLRDLRGTLSQINETTKEVAGTAKEMTKFRGNNETSTNTERTIGQKITPKLNNLPLYETSNKSSKVKTKLSKNSDIIYAGNVSSNGLIEVTTEYGNGWVESHLIH
;
A
#
# COMPACT_ATOMS: atom_id res chain seq x y z
N MET A 1 -27.48 55.06 40.91
CA MET A 1 -27.08 55.75 39.68
C MET A 1 -25.64 55.39 39.37
N MET A 2 -25.40 54.61 38.30
CA MET A 2 -24.24 54.67 37.40
C MET A 2 -24.43 53.57 36.35
N LYS A 3 -24.79 53.98 35.12
CA LYS A 3 -24.90 53.10 33.95
C LYS A 3 -23.48 52.94 33.39
N ILE A 4 -22.94 51.73 33.44
CA ILE A 4 -21.66 51.41 32.83
C ILE A 4 -21.97 50.98 31.38
N SER A 5 -21.47 51.77 30.43
CA SER A 5 -21.67 51.60 28.99
C SER A 5 -20.93 50.35 28.47
N PRO A 6 -21.54 49.51 27.62
CA PRO A 6 -20.88 48.33 27.04
C PRO A 6 -19.92 48.66 25.88
N LEU A 7 -19.50 49.91 25.70
CA LEU A 7 -18.69 50.35 24.56
C LEU A 7 -17.16 50.28 24.77
N ILE A 8 -16.67 49.89 25.96
CA ILE A 8 -15.22 49.92 26.30
C ILE A 8 -14.70 48.52 26.64
N LEU A 9 -15.18 47.49 25.95
CA LEU A 9 -14.65 46.13 26.08
C LEU A 9 -14.47 45.47 24.70
N MET A 10 -14.03 46.27 23.71
CA MET A 10 -13.85 45.86 22.32
C MET A 10 -12.51 46.32 21.73
N PHE A 11 -11.45 46.44 22.55
CA PHE A 11 -10.14 46.91 22.06
C PHE A 11 -8.91 46.07 22.48
N THR A 12 -9.07 44.80 22.86
CA THR A 12 -7.91 43.93 23.19
C THR A 12 -7.96 42.54 22.57
N ILE A 13 -8.40 42.44 21.31
CA ILE A 13 -8.20 41.21 20.52
C ILE A 13 -7.64 41.59 19.14
N PHE A 14 -6.44 42.14 19.11
CA PHE A 14 -5.74 42.41 17.85
C PHE A 14 -4.22 42.35 18.05
N ALA A 15 -3.69 41.17 18.41
CA ALA A 15 -2.30 40.79 18.15
C ALA A 15 -1.98 39.40 18.72
N SER A 16 -2.28 38.33 17.97
CA SER A 16 -1.54 37.06 18.06
C SER A 16 -1.97 36.07 16.97
N SER A 17 -1.82 36.46 15.70
CA SER A 17 -1.88 35.54 14.57
C SER A 17 -0.65 35.68 13.68
N MET A 18 0.55 35.53 14.25
CA MET A 18 1.77 35.36 13.47
C MET A 18 2.74 34.39 14.15
N SER A 19 2.54 33.09 13.91
CA SER A 19 3.61 32.08 13.89
C SER A 19 3.07 30.70 13.49
N SER A 20 2.70 30.54 12.21
CA SER A 20 2.42 29.22 11.64
C SER A 20 2.96 29.15 10.22
N TYR A 21 4.29 29.08 10.09
CA TYR A 21 4.90 28.72 8.80
C TYR A 21 6.28 28.06 8.90
N ALA A 22 7.01 28.20 10.03
CA ALA A 22 8.33 27.58 10.17
C ALA A 22 8.28 26.04 10.26
N GLY A 23 7.37 25.47 11.06
CA GLY A 23 7.30 24.01 11.27
C GLY A 23 6.78 23.21 10.07
N PHE A 24 6.00 23.83 9.18
CA PHE A 24 5.53 23.18 7.95
C PHE A 24 6.65 23.06 6.91
N ALA A 25 7.44 24.12 6.73
CA ALA A 25 8.60 24.09 5.85
C ALA A 25 9.68 23.12 6.35
N ASP A 26 9.86 23.03 7.68
CA ASP A 26 10.76 22.05 8.30
C ASP A 26 10.23 20.62 8.09
N SER A 27 8.92 20.40 8.23
CA SER A 27 8.29 19.10 7.92
C SER A 27 8.46 18.69 6.45
N LEU A 28 8.38 19.64 5.51
CA LEU A 28 8.62 19.36 4.08
C LEU A 28 10.10 19.06 3.79
N ARG A 29 11.02 19.72 4.49
CA ARG A 29 12.46 19.47 4.37
C ARG A 29 12.82 18.10 4.95
N ASP A 30 12.23 17.75 6.08
CA ASP A 30 12.44 16.47 6.74
C ASP A 30 11.84 15.32 5.92
N LEU A 31 10.62 15.50 5.39
CA LEU A 31 9.99 14.55 4.45
C LEU A 31 10.85 14.30 3.21
N ARG A 32 11.47 15.36 2.65
CA ARG A 32 12.40 15.24 1.52
C ARG A 32 13.68 14.51 1.91
N GLY A 33 14.19 14.72 3.13
CA GLY A 33 15.30 13.95 3.70
C GLY A 33 14.97 12.47 3.82
N THR A 34 13.80 12.13 4.34
CA THR A 34 13.31 10.74 4.44
C THR A 34 13.14 10.10 3.06
N LEU A 35 12.60 10.81 2.07
CA LEU A 35 12.48 10.32 0.69
C LEU A 35 13.85 10.07 0.03
N SER A 36 14.85 10.92 0.31
CA SER A 36 16.20 10.71 -0.19
C SER A 36 16.87 9.47 0.44
N GLN A 37 16.64 9.23 1.74
CA GLN A 37 17.12 8.04 2.44
C GLN A 37 16.41 6.76 1.97
N ILE A 38 15.12 6.84 1.66
CA ILE A 38 14.39 5.72 1.03
C ILE A 38 15.00 5.41 -0.34
N ASN A 39 15.32 6.43 -1.15
CA ASN A 39 15.92 6.24 -2.48
C ASN A 39 17.30 5.54 -2.42
N GLU A 40 18.13 5.88 -1.43
CA GLU A 40 19.41 5.18 -1.17
C GLU A 40 19.20 3.75 -0.66
N THR A 41 18.22 3.54 0.23
CA THR A 41 17.87 2.20 0.74
C THR A 41 17.35 1.29 -0.39
N THR A 42 16.54 1.79 -1.32
CA THR A 42 16.10 1.02 -2.50
C THR A 42 17.25 0.68 -3.44
N LYS A 43 18.28 1.52 -3.53
CA LYS A 43 19.46 1.27 -4.38
C LYS A 43 20.37 0.20 -3.79
N GLU A 44 20.52 0.15 -2.46
CA GLU A 44 21.29 -0.91 -1.77
C GLU A 44 20.56 -2.26 -1.73
N VAL A 45 19.23 -2.25 -1.59
CA VAL A 45 18.41 -3.49 -1.69
C VAL A 45 18.42 -4.06 -3.11
N ALA A 46 18.40 -3.20 -4.14
CA ALA A 46 18.55 -3.65 -5.54
C ALA A 46 19.94 -4.25 -5.82
N GLY A 47 21.00 -3.74 -5.18
CA GLY A 47 22.36 -4.32 -5.25
C GLY A 47 22.46 -5.69 -4.58
N THR A 48 21.85 -5.84 -3.40
CA THR A 48 21.88 -7.09 -2.62
C THR A 48 21.00 -8.20 -3.24
N ALA A 49 19.87 -7.84 -3.86
CA ALA A 49 19.04 -8.78 -4.61
C ALA A 49 19.76 -9.35 -5.85
N LYS A 50 20.64 -8.55 -6.49
CA LYS A 50 21.36 -8.95 -7.70
C LYS A 50 22.42 -10.04 -7.41
N GLU A 51 23.04 -10.02 -6.24
CA GLU A 51 24.02 -11.03 -5.80
C GLU A 51 23.35 -12.37 -5.44
N MET A 52 22.15 -12.37 -4.85
CA MET A 52 21.44 -13.63 -4.50
C MET A 52 20.90 -14.39 -5.71
N THR A 53 20.72 -13.74 -6.87
CA THR A 53 20.26 -14.41 -8.11
C THR A 53 21.29 -15.35 -8.73
N LYS A 54 22.58 -15.29 -8.33
CA LYS A 54 23.61 -16.19 -8.88
C LYS A 54 23.69 -17.57 -8.19
N PHE A 55 22.97 -17.78 -7.09
CA PHE A 55 22.98 -19.07 -6.38
C PHE A 55 21.69 -19.90 -6.55
N ARG A 56 20.66 -19.39 -7.23
CA ARG A 56 19.40 -20.15 -7.40
C ARG A 56 19.38 -20.90 -8.72
N GLY A 57 20.11 -22.01 -8.76
CA GLY A 57 19.81 -23.08 -9.71
C GLY A 57 18.44 -23.71 -9.41
N ASN A 58 17.73 -24.01 -10.50
CA ASN A 58 16.57 -24.90 -10.64
C ASN A 58 15.17 -24.40 -10.24
N ASN A 59 14.34 -24.38 -11.29
CA ASN A 59 12.89 -24.61 -11.35
C ASN A 59 11.97 -23.63 -10.61
N GLU A 60 11.52 -22.61 -11.33
CA GLU A 60 10.19 -22.58 -11.96
C GLU A 60 9.98 -21.17 -12.52
N THR A 61 9.59 -21.10 -13.79
CA THR A 61 9.32 -19.86 -14.51
C THR A 61 8.08 -19.20 -13.93
N SER A 62 8.22 -18.55 -12.77
CA SER A 62 7.25 -17.56 -12.31
C SER A 62 7.33 -16.40 -13.29
N THR A 63 6.31 -16.29 -14.14
CA THR A 63 6.07 -15.11 -14.96
C THR A 63 5.99 -13.92 -14.01
N ASN A 64 7.11 -13.20 -13.92
CA ASN A 64 7.30 -12.04 -13.08
C ASN A 64 6.60 -10.87 -13.79
N THR A 65 5.27 -10.94 -13.84
CA THR A 65 4.46 -9.81 -14.27
C THR A 65 4.56 -8.78 -13.16
N GLU A 66 5.29 -7.70 -13.39
CA GLU A 66 5.34 -6.55 -12.49
C GLU A 66 3.91 -6.02 -12.33
N ARG A 67 3.22 -6.46 -11.26
CA ARG A 67 1.89 -5.98 -10.92
C ARG A 67 2.03 -4.79 -9.99
N THR A 68 1.28 -3.75 -10.27
CA THR A 68 1.23 -2.55 -9.42
C THR A 68 0.10 -2.69 -8.41
N ILE A 69 0.32 -2.29 -7.16
CA ILE A 69 -0.73 -2.31 -6.12
C ILE A 69 -1.94 -1.50 -6.60
N GLY A 70 -3.15 -2.04 -6.43
CA GLY A 70 -4.38 -1.41 -6.94
C GLY A 70 -4.70 -1.75 -8.39
N GLN A 71 -3.83 -2.48 -9.09
CA GLN A 71 -4.12 -2.96 -10.45
C GLN A 71 -5.28 -3.96 -10.43
N LYS A 72 -6.23 -3.77 -11.35
CA LYS A 72 -7.27 -4.76 -11.64
C LYS A 72 -6.65 -5.97 -12.34
N ILE A 73 -6.92 -7.15 -11.79
CA ILE A 73 -6.49 -8.45 -12.28
C ILE A 73 -7.74 -9.26 -12.59
N THR A 74 -7.70 -10.11 -13.61
CA THR A 74 -8.85 -10.97 -13.92
C THR A 74 -8.50 -12.47 -13.87
N PRO A 75 -9.43 -13.34 -13.42
CA PRO A 75 -9.18 -14.78 -13.38
C PRO A 75 -9.11 -15.43 -14.76
N LYS A 76 -8.17 -16.36 -14.94
CA LYS A 76 -8.06 -17.21 -16.15
C LYS A 76 -9.12 -18.30 -16.22
N LEU A 77 -9.69 -18.71 -15.09
CA LEU A 77 -10.64 -19.81 -14.97
C LEU A 77 -11.84 -19.46 -14.10
N ASN A 78 -12.94 -20.18 -14.34
CA ASN A 78 -14.10 -20.14 -13.45
C ASN A 78 -13.80 -20.99 -12.21
N ASN A 79 -14.42 -20.64 -11.09
CA ASN A 79 -14.23 -21.31 -9.81
C ASN A 79 -12.81 -21.17 -9.24
N LEU A 80 -12.15 -20.02 -9.47
CA LEU A 80 -10.84 -19.71 -8.89
C LEU A 80 -10.95 -19.68 -7.36
N PRO A 81 -10.23 -20.53 -6.62
CA PRO A 81 -10.31 -20.53 -5.17
C PRO A 81 -9.74 -19.23 -4.57
N LEU A 82 -10.52 -18.57 -3.72
CA LEU A 82 -10.04 -17.49 -2.85
C LEU A 82 -9.74 -18.07 -1.48
N TYR A 83 -8.47 -18.16 -1.13
CA TYR A 83 -7.99 -18.70 0.15
C TYR A 83 -8.06 -17.65 1.25
N GLU A 84 -8.41 -18.07 2.48
CA GLU A 84 -8.42 -17.17 3.65
C GLU A 84 -7.01 -16.76 4.08
N THR A 85 -6.02 -17.63 3.89
CA THR A 85 -4.62 -17.38 4.26
C THR A 85 -3.66 -17.68 3.12
N SER A 86 -2.40 -17.34 3.31
CA SER A 86 -1.30 -17.51 2.36
C SER A 86 -0.85 -18.97 2.21
N ASN A 87 -1.79 -19.94 2.20
CA ASN A 87 -1.52 -21.37 2.12
C ASN A 87 -2.54 -22.07 1.23
N LYS A 88 -2.09 -22.86 0.25
CA LYS A 88 -2.97 -23.59 -0.69
C LYS A 88 -3.84 -24.65 -0.01
N SER A 89 -3.41 -25.15 1.15
CA SER A 89 -4.18 -26.08 1.98
C SER A 89 -5.12 -25.36 2.95
N SER A 90 -5.15 -24.01 2.95
CA SER A 90 -6.07 -23.27 3.79
C SER A 90 -7.51 -23.48 3.34
N LYS A 91 -8.43 -23.13 4.23
CA LYS A 91 -9.84 -23.04 3.89
C LYS A 91 -10.04 -22.05 2.74
N VAL A 92 -10.89 -22.47 1.79
CA VAL A 92 -11.35 -21.64 0.68
C VAL A 92 -12.54 -20.82 1.17
N LYS A 93 -12.40 -19.51 1.12
CA LYS A 93 -13.46 -18.54 1.51
C LYS A 93 -14.62 -18.60 0.52
N THR A 94 -14.30 -18.57 -0.76
CA THR A 94 -15.26 -18.65 -1.87
C THR A 94 -14.54 -19.02 -3.17
N LYS A 95 -15.31 -19.23 -4.23
CA LYS A 95 -14.79 -19.48 -5.58
C LYS A 95 -15.21 -18.34 -6.50
N LEU A 96 -14.22 -17.71 -7.13
CA LEU A 96 -14.41 -16.55 -8.01
C LEU A 96 -14.67 -17.00 -9.45
N SER A 97 -15.44 -16.22 -10.18
CA SER A 97 -15.72 -16.45 -11.61
C SER A 97 -14.66 -15.76 -12.47
N LYS A 98 -14.59 -16.10 -13.77
CA LYS A 98 -13.74 -15.37 -14.74
C LYS A 98 -14.03 -13.87 -14.83
N ASN A 99 -15.25 -13.48 -14.48
CA ASN A 99 -15.72 -12.09 -14.56
C ASN A 99 -15.62 -11.37 -13.22
N SER A 100 -15.10 -12.02 -12.18
CA SER A 100 -14.95 -11.40 -10.87
C SER A 100 -13.88 -10.32 -10.92
N ASP A 101 -14.21 -9.17 -10.32
CA ASP A 101 -13.29 -8.05 -10.18
C ASP A 101 -12.36 -8.30 -9.00
N ILE A 102 -11.06 -8.39 -9.29
CA ILE A 102 -10.01 -8.66 -8.32
C ILE A 102 -8.98 -7.55 -8.41
N ILE A 103 -8.56 -7.02 -7.26
CA ILE A 103 -7.56 -5.96 -7.15
C ILE A 103 -6.31 -6.50 -6.49
N TYR A 104 -5.14 -6.24 -7.06
CA TYR A 104 -3.87 -6.65 -6.47
C TYR A 104 -3.55 -5.86 -5.20
N ALA A 105 -3.32 -6.57 -4.08
CA ALA A 105 -3.04 -5.93 -2.80
C ALA A 105 -1.53 -5.71 -2.52
N GLY A 106 -0.64 -6.31 -3.32
CA GLY A 106 0.81 -6.07 -3.23
C GLY A 106 1.63 -7.18 -2.58
N ASN A 107 1.00 -8.11 -1.86
CA ASN A 107 1.72 -9.19 -1.20
C ASN A 107 1.78 -10.46 -2.07
N VAL A 108 2.91 -11.14 -2.02
CA VAL A 108 3.15 -12.42 -2.71
C VAL A 108 3.76 -13.39 -1.72
N SER A 109 3.18 -14.59 -1.65
CA SER A 109 3.66 -15.67 -0.82
C SER A 109 4.75 -16.48 -1.52
N SER A 110 5.60 -17.15 -0.73
CA SER A 110 6.62 -18.07 -1.24
C SER A 110 6.04 -19.26 -2.01
N ASN A 111 4.76 -19.60 -1.82
CA ASN A 111 4.06 -20.68 -2.54
C ASN A 111 3.35 -20.22 -3.82
N GLY A 112 3.59 -18.98 -4.27
CA GLY A 112 3.02 -18.44 -5.50
C GLY A 112 1.58 -17.95 -5.39
N LEU A 113 1.03 -17.86 -4.17
CA LEU A 113 -0.21 -17.13 -3.90
C LEU A 113 0.05 -15.63 -3.87
N ILE A 114 -0.89 -14.85 -4.37
CA ILE A 114 -0.89 -13.39 -4.24
C ILE A 114 -2.07 -12.92 -3.42
N GLU A 115 -1.88 -11.86 -2.66
CA GLU A 115 -2.96 -11.23 -1.92
C GLU A 115 -3.77 -10.33 -2.85
N VAL A 116 -5.08 -10.45 -2.74
CA VAL A 116 -6.03 -9.71 -3.55
C VAL A 116 -7.22 -9.23 -2.73
N THR A 117 -7.79 -8.11 -3.15
CA THR A 117 -9.06 -7.59 -2.65
C THR A 117 -10.16 -7.90 -3.66
N THR A 118 -11.27 -8.44 -3.18
CA THR A 118 -12.45 -8.79 -3.98
C THR A 118 -13.71 -8.24 -3.32
N GLU A 119 -14.87 -8.39 -3.96
CA GLU A 119 -16.17 -8.09 -3.36
C GLU A 119 -16.46 -8.91 -2.09
N TYR A 120 -15.84 -10.09 -1.96
CA TYR A 120 -15.93 -10.94 -0.78
C TYR A 120 -14.88 -10.59 0.27
N GLY A 121 -14.16 -9.49 0.11
CA GLY A 121 -13.06 -9.03 0.97
C GLY A 121 -11.69 -9.55 0.52
N ASN A 122 -10.71 -9.41 1.41
CA ASN A 122 -9.34 -9.83 1.15
C ASN A 122 -9.19 -11.36 1.20
N GLY A 123 -8.25 -11.85 0.41
CA GLY A 123 -7.83 -13.24 0.40
C GLY A 123 -6.67 -13.48 -0.55
N TRP A 124 -6.36 -14.75 -0.77
CA TRP A 124 -5.20 -15.17 -1.56
C TRP A 124 -5.64 -15.99 -2.76
N VAL A 125 -5.00 -15.78 -3.91
CA VAL A 125 -5.26 -16.53 -5.15
C VAL A 125 -3.96 -16.93 -5.81
N GLU A 126 -3.95 -17.99 -6.61
CA GLU A 126 -2.73 -18.45 -7.27
C GLU A 126 -2.33 -17.52 -8.42
N SER A 127 -1.08 -17.02 -8.39
CA SER A 127 -0.56 -16.04 -9.36
C SER A 127 -0.64 -16.51 -10.82
N HIS A 128 -0.53 -17.81 -11.05
CA HIS A 128 -0.56 -18.40 -12.39
C HIS A 128 -1.98 -18.51 -12.96
N LEU A 129 -3.02 -18.35 -12.12
CA LEU A 129 -4.43 -18.44 -12.50
C LEU A 129 -5.09 -17.08 -12.77
N ILE A 130 -4.31 -16.01 -12.82
CA ILE A 130 -4.76 -14.63 -12.99
C ILE A 130 -3.88 -13.90 -14.01
N HIS A 131 -4.42 -12.86 -14.66
CA HIS A 131 -3.69 -12.00 -15.60
C HIS A 131 -3.84 -10.53 -15.22
#